data_AF-A0A915MBV3-F1
#
_entry.id   AF-A0A915MBV3-F1
#
_cell.length_a   1.000
_cell.length_b   1.000
_cell.length_c   1.000
_cell.angle_alpha   90.00
_cell.angle_beta   90.00
_cell.angle_gamma   90.00
#
_symmetry.space_group_name_H-M   'P 1'
#
loop_
_entity.id
_entity.type
_entity.pdbx_description
1 polymer ?
#
loop_
_entity_poly.entity_id
_entity_poly.type
_entity_poly.pdbx_seq_one_letter_code
_entity_poly.pdbx_strand_id
1 'polypeptide(L)'
;MPFKEDNKNNNDDRQNERSEDDKLDSRPFTDSPEKKRQKQGSPQLNEDFPQCSTSQKITEIKNDGNNIPNWVAGSSPAKYLSLDELIKVHDSIEKMAIVHQIAVNPLCKVEDLRRQCPHSKLHETVKNDMQKAFWDLLRDDLSKNPPDMKNAFSLIVDLKNMITEHLESANLLNALSAVNEALDFEHLQNLFDKNALNLNEILGTILSVLERLCAPIRDELVIKLKTTEDTIELFKGIFELVELMKMDMANFALSQNRQLITSQSAKIEFEEFMKIYEMDKCKNCSERLENIAIQCCKHCEKEFSENFGWNEERSKMLKQQILNFVNSEEPVRKIAMTRICDFVRQVLKQSGDPLKIPSGMSTFQTELASFTSRYYAIVMHNWNTFGRFYAQILDEEFNKLLEKK
;
A
#
# COMPACT_ATOMS: atom_id res chain seq x y z
N MET A 1 37.96 -15.65 2.71
CA MET A 1 39.37 -15.20 2.81
C MET A 1 39.45 -13.73 2.39
N PRO A 2 40.32 -12.92 3.03
CA PRO A 2 39.85 -11.80 3.83
C PRO A 2 40.38 -10.42 3.39
N PHE A 3 39.74 -9.40 3.97
CA PHE A 3 40.19 -8.05 4.30
C PHE A 3 41.66 -7.70 4.04
N LYS A 4 41.85 -6.53 3.43
CA LYS A 4 42.99 -5.65 3.71
C LYS A 4 42.49 -4.26 4.04
N GLU A 5 42.65 -3.91 5.31
CA GLU A 5 42.78 -2.53 5.79
C GLU A 5 44.06 -1.94 5.20
N ASP A 6 44.00 -0.69 4.75
CA ASP A 6 45.18 0.17 4.72
C ASP A 6 44.84 1.48 5.42
N ASN A 7 45.38 1.58 6.62
CA ASN A 7 45.37 2.74 7.48
C ASN A 7 46.66 3.52 7.20
N LYS A 8 46.57 4.77 6.78
CA LYS A 8 47.69 5.72 6.85
C LYS A 8 47.20 7.08 7.34
N ASN A 9 47.46 7.31 8.62
CA ASN A 9 47.62 8.63 9.21
C ASN A 9 48.71 9.42 8.47
N ASN A 10 48.48 10.73 8.29
CA ASN A 10 49.39 11.75 8.82
C ASN A 10 48.73 13.14 8.83
N ASN A 11 48.51 13.57 10.07
CA ASN A 11 48.49 14.89 10.70
C ASN A 11 48.94 16.17 9.96
N ASP A 12 48.39 17.25 10.54
CA ASP A 12 48.82 18.65 10.57
C ASP A 12 48.48 19.49 9.32
N ASP A 13 47.91 20.69 9.38
CA ASP A 13 48.10 21.76 10.36
C ASP A 13 46.92 22.78 10.35
N ARG A 14 46.60 23.32 11.53
CA ARG A 14 46.23 24.73 11.86
C ARG A 14 45.00 25.44 11.25
N GLN A 15 44.08 25.73 12.17
CA GLN A 15 43.59 27.07 12.56
C GLN A 15 43.38 28.12 11.45
N ASN A 16 42.13 28.53 11.26
CA ASN A 16 41.81 29.96 11.30
C ASN A 16 40.35 30.20 11.68
N GLU A 17 40.18 30.86 12.82
CA GLU A 17 38.97 31.57 13.22
C GLU A 17 38.69 32.71 12.24
N ARG A 18 37.41 32.96 11.94
CA ARG A 18 36.86 34.32 11.81
C ARG A 18 35.33 34.27 11.85
N SER A 19 34.83 34.74 12.98
CA SER A 19 33.53 35.37 13.17
C SER A 19 33.34 36.55 12.21
N GLU A 20 32.12 36.76 11.72
CA GLU A 20 31.57 38.10 11.53
C GLU A 20 30.03 38.02 11.44
N ASP A 21 29.40 38.75 12.36
CA ASP A 21 27.98 38.95 12.57
C ASP A 21 27.29 39.79 11.49
N ASP A 22 25.96 39.65 11.47
CA ASP A 22 24.94 40.68 11.23
C ASP A 22 24.95 41.47 9.90
N LYS A 23 23.84 41.34 9.17
CA LYS A 23 22.88 42.45 9.06
C LYS A 23 21.57 42.01 8.39
N LEU A 24 20.50 42.07 9.17
CA LEU A 24 19.16 42.39 8.68
C LEU A 24 19.21 43.76 8.00
N ASP A 25 18.57 43.88 6.84
CA ASP A 25 18.01 45.15 6.42
C ASP A 25 16.54 44.98 6.06
N SER A 26 15.74 45.69 6.83
CA SER A 26 14.32 45.90 6.69
C SER A 26 14.14 47.41 6.60
N ARG A 27 13.24 47.85 5.69
CA ARG A 27 12.39 49.07 5.71
C ARG A 27 12.27 49.73 4.30
N PRO A 28 11.34 50.69 4.05
CA PRO A 28 9.87 50.56 4.15
C PRO A 28 9.06 51.51 3.18
N PHE A 29 7.74 51.56 3.38
CA PHE A 29 6.80 52.70 3.21
C PHE A 29 6.41 53.26 1.81
N THR A 30 5.14 53.01 1.42
CA THR A 30 4.03 53.98 1.09
C THR A 30 4.27 55.02 -0.04
N ASP A 31 3.31 55.44 -0.86
CA ASP A 31 1.87 55.68 -0.67
C ASP A 31 1.20 55.88 -2.06
N SER A 32 -0.12 55.75 -2.13
CA SER A 32 -0.93 55.97 -3.34
C SER A 32 -1.12 57.47 -3.68
N PRO A 33 -1.72 57.80 -4.83
CA PRO A 33 -3.12 58.27 -4.73
C PRO A 33 -4.07 57.77 -5.84
N GLU A 34 -5.34 57.68 -5.45
CA GLU A 34 -6.54 57.24 -6.18
C GLU A 34 -7.06 58.22 -7.25
N LYS A 35 -7.70 57.70 -8.33
CA LYS A 35 -9.17 57.75 -8.59
C LYS A 35 -9.51 57.56 -10.09
N LYS A 36 -10.30 56.53 -10.41
CA LYS A 36 -11.72 56.66 -10.84
C LYS A 36 -12.36 55.28 -11.07
N ARG A 37 -13.54 55.13 -10.47
CA ARG A 37 -14.43 53.95 -10.41
C ARG A 37 -15.14 53.66 -11.74
N GLN A 38 -15.39 52.39 -12.03
CA GLN A 38 -16.68 51.90 -12.51
C GLN A 38 -16.96 50.47 -12.01
N LYS A 39 -18.25 50.20 -11.72
CA LYS A 39 -18.81 49.14 -10.87
C LYS A 39 -19.15 47.86 -11.64
N GLN A 40 -19.08 46.73 -10.93
CA GLN A 40 -20.03 45.57 -10.86
C GLN A 40 -19.18 44.37 -10.36
N GLY A 41 -19.45 43.63 -9.28
CA GLY A 41 -20.67 43.19 -8.64
C GLY A 41 -20.44 41.70 -8.31
N SER A 42 -19.95 41.39 -7.11
CA SER A 42 -19.65 40.02 -6.64
C SER A 42 -20.78 39.48 -5.76
N PRO A 43 -21.00 38.16 -5.76
CA PRO A 43 -21.57 37.50 -4.59
C PRO A 43 -20.71 36.36 -4.04
N GLN A 44 -20.72 36.31 -2.71
CA GLN A 44 -20.11 35.35 -1.80
C GLN A 44 -20.74 33.95 -1.91
N LEU A 45 -19.94 32.92 -1.61
CA LEU A 45 -20.38 31.54 -1.39
C LEU A 45 -20.75 31.37 0.10
N ASN A 46 -21.97 30.91 0.37
CA ASN A 46 -22.37 30.30 1.63
C ASN A 46 -22.95 28.91 1.32
N GLU A 47 -22.62 27.97 2.20
CA GLU A 47 -23.04 26.57 2.23
C GLU A 47 -24.55 26.42 2.47
N ASP A 48 -25.15 25.38 1.88
CA ASP A 48 -26.12 24.50 2.57
C ASP A 48 -26.41 23.22 1.76
N PHE A 49 -26.36 22.08 2.44
CA PHE A 49 -26.62 20.72 1.97
C PHE A 49 -28.11 20.46 1.66
N PRO A 50 -28.42 19.51 0.76
CA PRO A 50 -29.60 18.67 0.94
C PRO A 50 -29.29 17.16 0.89
N GLN A 51 -29.72 16.45 1.94
CA GLN A 51 -29.94 15.00 1.95
C GLN A 51 -31.10 14.63 1.02
N CYS A 52 -31.06 13.45 0.39
CA CYS A 52 -32.26 12.82 -0.15
C CYS A 52 -32.20 11.30 -0.08
N SER A 53 -33.04 10.73 0.78
CA SER A 53 -33.52 9.36 0.77
C SER A 53 -34.97 9.38 0.27
N THR A 54 -35.26 8.79 -0.90
CA THR A 54 -36.55 8.11 -1.16
C THR A 54 -36.50 7.28 -2.45
N SER A 55 -36.92 6.02 -2.34
CA SER A 55 -37.17 5.10 -3.46
C SER A 55 -38.23 5.65 -4.42
N GLN A 56 -37.92 5.75 -5.71
CA GLN A 56 -38.94 5.80 -6.77
C GLN A 56 -38.52 4.99 -8.01
N LYS A 57 -39.46 4.18 -8.48
CA LYS A 57 -39.37 3.24 -9.62
C LYS A 57 -38.92 3.95 -10.90
N ILE A 58 -37.88 3.42 -11.55
CA ILE A 58 -37.52 3.79 -12.92
C ILE A 58 -38.47 3.08 -13.87
N THR A 59 -39.24 3.87 -14.62
CA THR A 59 -40.02 3.45 -15.78
C THR A 59 -39.11 3.45 -17.01
N GLU A 60 -39.18 2.38 -17.79
CA GLU A 60 -38.40 2.18 -19.01
C GLU A 60 -38.68 3.27 -20.05
N ILE A 61 -37.64 4.00 -20.47
CA ILE A 61 -37.65 4.80 -21.69
C ILE A 61 -36.85 4.02 -22.73
N LYS A 62 -37.56 3.57 -23.78
CA LYS A 62 -36.98 2.97 -24.99
C LYS A 62 -36.10 4.00 -25.69
N ASN A 63 -34.84 3.66 -25.93
CA ASN A 63 -33.94 4.42 -26.80
C ASN A 63 -33.58 3.53 -27.99
N ASP A 64 -34.23 3.79 -29.12
CA ASP A 64 -33.86 3.26 -30.43
C ASP A 64 -32.68 4.06 -30.99
N GLY A 65 -31.69 3.35 -31.53
CA GLY A 65 -30.81 3.89 -32.56
C GLY A 65 -29.47 4.51 -32.12
N ASN A 66 -28.57 3.67 -31.60
CA ASN A 66 -27.15 3.66 -32.00
C ASN A 66 -26.51 2.37 -31.48
N ASN A 67 -26.75 1.26 -32.19
CA ASN A 67 -26.15 -0.04 -31.90
C ASN A 67 -24.68 -0.03 -32.29
N ILE A 68 -23.82 0.36 -31.34
CA ILE A 68 -22.42 -0.07 -31.34
C ILE A 68 -22.45 -1.60 -31.18
N PRO A 69 -21.85 -2.39 -32.10
CA PRO A 69 -21.86 -3.85 -31.99
C PRO A 69 -21.27 -4.32 -30.65
N ASN A 70 -21.85 -5.35 -30.03
CA ASN A 70 -21.40 -5.90 -28.74
C ASN A 70 -19.92 -6.36 -28.69
N TRP A 71 -19.20 -6.42 -29.82
CA TRP A 71 -17.76 -6.67 -29.85
C TRP A 71 -16.90 -5.41 -29.61
N VAL A 72 -17.48 -4.21 -29.79
CA VAL A 72 -16.85 -2.90 -29.53
C VAL A 72 -17.04 -2.47 -28.06
N ALA A 73 -18.05 -3.01 -27.38
CA ALA A 73 -18.06 -2.98 -25.92
C ALA A 73 -16.97 -3.94 -25.42
N GLY A 74 -15.83 -3.40 -25.00
CA GLY A 74 -14.70 -4.13 -24.42
C GLY A 74 -15.00 -4.88 -23.13
N SER A 75 -16.15 -5.52 -23.01
CA SER A 75 -16.43 -6.56 -22.02
C SER A 75 -15.69 -7.83 -22.42
N SER A 76 -14.39 -7.85 -22.18
CA SER A 76 -13.72 -9.10 -21.82
C SER A 76 -14.59 -9.76 -20.74
N PRO A 77 -14.86 -11.09 -20.78
CA PRO A 77 -15.53 -11.73 -19.65
C PRO A 77 -14.75 -11.35 -18.39
N ALA A 78 -15.41 -10.72 -17.41
CA ALA A 78 -14.77 -10.36 -16.16
C ALA A 78 -14.15 -11.64 -15.59
N LYS A 79 -12.82 -11.70 -15.56
CA LYS A 79 -12.12 -12.84 -14.97
C LYS A 79 -12.27 -12.69 -13.47
N TYR A 80 -13.03 -13.58 -12.85
CA TYR A 80 -13.05 -13.68 -11.40
C TYR A 80 -11.73 -14.32 -10.98
N LEU A 81 -10.86 -13.53 -10.34
CA LEU A 81 -9.76 -14.10 -9.57
C LEU A 81 -10.38 -14.98 -8.48
N SER A 82 -9.79 -16.13 -8.21
CA SER A 82 -10.12 -16.83 -6.96
C SER A 82 -9.79 -15.92 -5.77
N LEU A 83 -10.47 -16.11 -4.65
CA LEU A 83 -10.21 -15.32 -3.44
C LEU A 83 -8.72 -15.41 -3.03
N ASP A 84 -8.12 -16.60 -3.15
CA ASP A 84 -6.71 -16.83 -2.84
C ASP A 84 -5.75 -16.10 -3.81
N GLU A 85 -6.08 -16.05 -5.10
CA GLU A 85 -5.28 -15.29 -6.06
C GLU A 85 -5.42 -13.78 -5.83
N LEU A 86 -6.61 -13.31 -5.46
CA LEU A 86 -6.85 -11.91 -5.14
C LEU A 86 -6.06 -11.48 -3.90
N ILE A 87 -6.04 -12.31 -2.85
CA ILE A 87 -5.26 -12.07 -1.63
C ILE A 87 -3.76 -12.01 -1.98
N LYS A 88 -3.24 -12.96 -2.75
CA LYS A 88 -1.81 -12.95 -3.16
C LYS A 88 -1.42 -11.73 -3.99
N VAL A 89 -2.27 -11.30 -4.91
CA VAL A 89 -2.05 -10.07 -5.70
C VAL A 89 -2.06 -8.86 -4.79
N HIS A 90 -3.04 -8.78 -3.89
CA HIS A 90 -3.13 -7.71 -2.90
C HIS A 90 -1.86 -7.65 -2.05
N ASP A 91 -1.46 -8.76 -1.43
CA ASP A 91 -0.25 -8.86 -0.60
C ASP A 91 1.01 -8.39 -1.34
N SER A 92 1.16 -8.76 -2.62
CA SER A 92 2.32 -8.38 -3.43
C SER A 92 2.32 -6.87 -3.72
N ILE A 93 1.14 -6.29 -4.03
CA ILE A 93 0.96 -4.85 -4.23
C ILE A 93 1.23 -4.08 -2.93
N GLU A 94 0.79 -4.60 -1.79
CA GLU A 94 1.02 -4.00 -0.47
C GLU A 94 2.51 -3.97 -0.16
N LYS A 95 3.21 -5.10 -0.29
CA LYS A 95 4.65 -5.20 -0.06
C LYS A 95 5.44 -4.25 -0.95
N MET A 96 5.12 -4.22 -2.24
CA MET A 96 5.76 -3.29 -3.19
C MET A 96 5.56 -1.83 -2.77
N ALA A 97 4.34 -1.44 -2.40
CA ALA A 97 4.05 -0.08 -1.96
C ALA A 97 4.73 0.30 -0.64
N ILE A 98 4.78 -0.63 0.32
CA ILE A 98 5.45 -0.43 1.61
C ILE A 98 6.95 -0.18 1.40
N VAL A 99 7.62 -1.03 0.61
CA VAL A 99 9.06 -0.91 0.33
C VAL A 99 9.36 0.44 -0.35
N HIS A 100 8.53 0.82 -1.32
CA HIS A 100 8.64 2.10 -2.00
C HIS A 100 8.52 3.28 -1.02
N GLN A 101 7.51 3.27 -0.16
CA GLN A 101 7.26 4.34 0.80
C GLN A 101 8.44 4.48 1.80
N ILE A 102 9.01 3.37 2.26
CA ILE A 102 10.19 3.36 3.14
C ILE A 102 11.41 3.95 2.43
N ALA A 103 11.63 3.59 1.16
CA ALA A 103 12.79 4.03 0.40
C ALA A 103 12.71 5.52 0.00
N VAL A 104 11.51 6.01 -0.33
CA VAL A 104 11.31 7.40 -0.80
C VAL A 104 11.16 8.39 0.34
N ASN A 105 10.52 8.01 1.46
CA ASN A 105 10.28 8.90 2.59
C ASN A 105 11.19 8.57 3.79
N PRO A 106 12.25 9.36 4.06
CA PRO A 106 13.14 9.15 5.20
C PRO A 106 12.44 9.20 6.57
N LEU A 107 11.32 9.94 6.67
CA LEU A 107 10.53 10.08 7.89
C LEU A 107 9.39 9.06 7.99
N CYS A 108 9.28 8.12 7.05
CA CYS A 108 8.23 7.11 7.05
C CYS A 108 8.22 6.32 8.36
N LYS A 109 7.07 6.29 9.03
CA LYS A 109 6.84 5.46 10.22
C LYS A 109 5.90 4.30 9.89
N VAL A 110 5.85 3.30 10.77
CA VAL A 110 4.98 2.12 10.62
C VAL A 110 3.50 2.51 10.67
N GLU A 111 3.16 3.57 11.38
CA GLU A 111 1.84 4.19 11.37
C GLU A 111 1.40 4.62 9.96
N ASP A 112 2.35 5.13 9.16
CA ASP A 112 2.09 5.57 7.79
C ASP A 112 1.94 4.39 6.82
N LEU A 113 2.50 3.22 7.19
CA LEU A 113 2.49 1.97 6.42
C LEU A 113 1.28 1.09 6.71
N ARG A 114 0.69 1.24 7.91
CA ARG A 114 -0.66 0.74 8.17
C ARG A 114 -1.59 1.51 7.23
N ARG A 115 -1.77 1.00 6.01
CA ARG A 115 -2.98 1.28 5.24
C ARG A 115 -4.11 1.00 6.21
N GLN A 116 -4.79 2.05 6.61
CA GLN A 116 -6.06 1.94 7.28
C GLN A 116 -6.91 1.11 6.33
N CYS A 117 -7.07 -0.19 6.64
CA CYS A 117 -8.12 -1.03 6.07
C CYS A 117 -9.33 -0.12 6.01
N PRO A 118 -9.88 0.18 4.81
CA PRO A 118 -10.69 1.38 4.58
C PRO A 118 -11.60 1.50 5.78
N HIS A 119 -11.33 2.49 6.64
CA HIS A 119 -12.04 2.67 7.90
C HIS A 119 -13.45 3.04 7.49
N SER A 120 -14.23 2.02 7.10
CA SER A 120 -15.64 2.17 6.95
C SER A 120 -16.07 2.59 8.34
N LYS A 121 -16.83 3.68 8.40
CA LYS A 121 -17.42 4.14 9.66
C LYS A 121 -18.04 2.94 10.42
N LEU A 122 -18.59 1.98 9.68
CA LEU A 122 -19.06 0.70 10.20
C LEU A 122 -18.00 -0.10 10.98
N HIS A 123 -16.81 -0.35 10.43
CA HIS A 123 -15.75 -1.09 11.15
C HIS A 123 -15.35 -0.38 12.45
N GLU A 124 -15.17 0.94 12.41
CA GLU A 124 -14.82 1.73 13.59
C GLU A 124 -15.95 1.70 14.63
N THR A 125 -17.20 1.89 14.21
CA THR A 125 -18.37 1.77 15.09
C THR A 125 -18.45 0.38 15.72
N VAL A 126 -18.35 -0.69 14.92
CA VAL A 126 -18.40 -2.07 15.42
C VAL A 126 -17.27 -2.35 16.40
N LYS A 127 -16.04 -1.93 16.09
CA LYS A 127 -14.90 -2.09 16.98
C LYS A 127 -15.13 -1.38 18.32
N ASN A 128 -15.55 -0.12 18.27
CA ASN A 128 -15.78 0.70 19.46
C ASN A 128 -16.93 0.15 20.31
N ASP A 129 -18.03 -0.27 19.68
CA ASP A 129 -19.19 -0.85 20.36
C ASP A 129 -18.84 -2.19 21.02
N MET A 130 -18.09 -3.06 20.34
CA MET A 130 -17.64 -4.34 20.90
C MET A 130 -16.66 -4.15 22.06
N GLN A 131 -15.68 -3.25 21.91
CA GLN A 131 -14.75 -2.93 23.00
C GLN A 131 -15.51 -2.35 24.20
N LYS A 132 -16.44 -1.43 23.97
CA LYS A 132 -17.27 -0.85 25.02
C LYS A 132 -18.08 -1.94 25.74
N ALA A 133 -18.80 -2.78 24.98
CA ALA A 133 -19.60 -3.87 25.55
C ALA A 133 -18.76 -4.84 26.40
N PHE A 134 -17.52 -5.14 25.96
CA PHE A 134 -16.59 -5.95 26.72
C PHE A 134 -16.19 -5.31 28.07
N TRP A 135 -15.81 -4.03 28.06
CA TRP A 135 -15.42 -3.33 29.29
C TRP A 135 -16.61 -3.09 30.23
N ASP A 136 -17.80 -2.86 29.69
CA ASP A 136 -19.03 -2.73 30.48
C ASP A 136 -19.36 -4.08 31.17
N LEU A 137 -19.25 -5.20 30.44
CA LEU A 137 -19.44 -6.54 31.02
C LEU A 137 -18.42 -6.83 32.13
N LEU A 138 -17.15 -6.50 31.91
CA LEU A 138 -16.11 -6.69 32.93
C LEU A 138 -16.37 -5.83 34.17
N ARG A 139 -16.83 -4.59 33.97
CA ARG A 139 -17.21 -3.69 35.08
C ARG A 139 -18.37 -4.27 35.87
N ASP A 140 -19.37 -4.81 35.20
CA ASP A 140 -20.50 -5.50 35.83
C ASP A 140 -20.04 -6.73 36.62
N ASP A 141 -19.16 -7.55 36.05
CA ASP A 141 -18.61 -8.75 36.71
C ASP A 141 -17.86 -8.43 38.00
N LEU A 142 -17.04 -7.38 37.99
CA LEU A 142 -16.30 -6.92 39.18
C LEU A 142 -17.19 -6.25 40.23
N SER A 143 -18.36 -5.74 39.84
CA SER A 143 -19.32 -5.11 40.75
C SER A 143 -20.21 -6.11 41.51
N LYS A 144 -20.21 -7.39 41.11
CA LYS A 144 -20.99 -8.45 41.77
C LYS A 144 -20.49 -8.71 43.19
N ASN A 145 -21.35 -9.29 44.02
CA ASN A 145 -21.02 -9.72 45.39
C ASN A 145 -21.26 -11.23 45.55
N PRO A 146 -20.21 -12.08 45.58
CA PRO A 146 -18.78 -11.75 45.42
C PRO A 146 -18.41 -11.39 43.95
N PRO A 147 -17.31 -10.65 43.71
CA PRO A 147 -16.87 -10.30 42.36
C PRO A 147 -16.53 -11.53 41.52
N ASP A 148 -16.93 -11.53 40.24
CA ASP A 148 -16.54 -12.59 39.30
C ASP A 148 -15.21 -12.23 38.62
N MET A 149 -14.13 -12.88 39.04
CA MET A 149 -12.77 -12.58 38.59
C MET A 149 -12.35 -13.33 37.31
N LYS A 150 -13.21 -14.18 36.73
CA LYS A 150 -12.84 -15.04 35.59
C LYS A 150 -12.34 -14.25 34.38
N ASN A 151 -13.11 -13.24 33.97
CA ASN A 151 -12.78 -12.43 32.80
C ASN A 151 -11.54 -11.54 33.07
N ALA A 152 -11.40 -11.02 34.29
CA ALA A 152 -10.21 -10.26 34.69
C ALA A 152 -8.94 -11.13 34.71
N PHE A 153 -9.03 -12.37 35.18
CA PHE A 153 -7.93 -13.32 35.16
C PHE A 153 -7.50 -13.65 33.72
N SER A 154 -8.47 -13.91 32.82
CA SER A 154 -8.18 -14.13 31.40
C SER A 154 -7.43 -12.94 30.79
N LEU A 155 -7.83 -11.71 31.10
CA LEU A 155 -7.14 -10.51 30.62
C LEU A 155 -5.71 -10.39 31.15
N ILE A 156 -5.45 -10.77 32.39
CA ILE A 156 -4.08 -10.79 32.94
C ILE A 156 -3.21 -11.78 32.16
N VAL A 157 -3.76 -12.96 31.83
CA VAL A 157 -3.07 -13.97 31.02
C VAL A 157 -2.82 -13.46 29.61
N ASP A 158 -3.82 -12.85 28.97
CA ASP A 158 -3.69 -12.28 27.63
C ASP A 158 -2.65 -11.15 27.61
N LEU A 159 -2.64 -10.31 28.63
CA LEU A 159 -1.67 -9.23 28.79
C LEU A 159 -0.25 -9.76 28.99
N LYS A 160 -0.07 -10.78 29.84
CA LYS A 160 1.21 -11.49 29.98
C LYS A 160 1.69 -12.01 28.64
N ASN A 161 0.84 -12.72 27.90
CA ASN A 161 1.18 -13.28 26.60
C ASN A 161 1.57 -12.18 25.59
N MET A 162 0.83 -11.08 25.57
CA MET A 162 1.11 -9.94 24.71
C MET A 162 2.47 -9.30 25.00
N ILE A 163 2.83 -9.16 26.28
CA ILE A 163 4.13 -8.62 26.71
C ILE A 163 5.25 -9.59 26.34
N THR A 164 5.07 -10.88 26.61
CA THR A 164 6.04 -11.93 26.28
C THR A 164 6.30 -11.98 24.78
N GLU A 165 5.26 -12.03 23.95
CA GLU A 165 5.39 -12.03 22.49
C GLU A 165 6.15 -10.79 21.98
N HIS A 166 5.84 -9.61 22.54
CA HIS A 166 6.54 -8.39 22.21
C HIS A 166 8.04 -8.49 22.54
N LEU A 167 8.39 -8.96 23.74
CA LEU A 167 9.79 -9.07 24.17
C LEU A 167 10.58 -10.15 23.44
N GLU A 168 9.93 -11.26 23.07
CA GLU A 168 10.50 -12.28 22.19
C GLU A 168 10.84 -11.69 20.82
N SER A 169 9.91 -10.95 20.21
CA SER A 169 10.15 -10.29 18.92
C SER A 169 11.29 -9.26 18.98
N ALA A 170 11.54 -8.68 20.15
CA ALA A 170 12.61 -7.72 20.39
C ALA A 170 13.95 -8.36 20.84
N ASN A 171 14.03 -9.69 20.99
CA ASN A 171 15.18 -10.42 21.53
C ASN A 171 15.65 -9.95 22.93
N LEU A 172 14.73 -9.47 23.78
CA LEU A 172 15.04 -8.96 25.11
C LEU A 172 14.94 -10.07 26.19
N LEU A 173 15.80 -11.08 26.10
CA LEU A 173 15.75 -12.29 26.94
C LEU A 173 15.80 -12.02 28.47
N ASN A 174 16.57 -11.02 28.91
CA ASN A 174 16.66 -10.66 30.34
C ASN A 174 15.38 -9.97 30.84
N ALA A 175 14.67 -9.26 29.96
CA ALA A 175 13.38 -8.66 30.28
C ALA A 175 12.29 -9.75 30.37
N LEU A 176 12.36 -10.76 29.49
CA LEU A 176 11.47 -11.91 29.50
C LEU A 176 11.51 -12.69 30.81
N SER A 177 12.71 -12.97 31.33
CA SER A 177 12.82 -13.67 32.62
C SER A 177 12.19 -12.86 33.75
N ALA A 178 12.42 -11.54 33.77
CA ALA A 178 11.84 -10.66 34.79
C ALA A 178 10.30 -10.54 34.67
N VAL A 179 9.74 -10.52 33.46
CA VAL A 179 8.28 -10.54 33.25
C VAL A 179 7.70 -11.88 33.71
N ASN A 180 8.32 -12.99 33.35
CA ASN A 180 7.85 -14.33 33.71
C ASN A 180 7.91 -14.58 35.23
N GLU A 181 8.91 -14.02 35.91
CA GLU A 181 9.01 -14.07 37.37
C GLU A 181 7.96 -13.17 38.04
N ALA A 182 7.77 -11.94 37.54
CA ALA A 182 6.80 -10.99 38.09
C ALA A 182 5.33 -11.42 37.84
N LEU A 183 5.07 -12.15 36.77
CA LEU A 183 3.76 -12.64 36.36
C LEU A 183 3.77 -14.17 36.23
N ASP A 184 4.21 -14.87 37.27
CA ASP A 184 4.19 -16.32 37.27
C ASP A 184 2.76 -16.87 37.15
N PHE A 185 2.54 -17.73 36.15
CA PHE A 185 1.20 -18.25 35.85
C PHE A 185 0.72 -19.20 36.95
N GLU A 186 1.59 -20.06 37.47
CA GLU A 186 1.23 -21.00 38.53
C GLU A 186 0.84 -20.24 39.80
N HIS A 187 1.60 -19.22 40.17
CA HIS A 187 1.26 -18.35 41.30
C HIS A 187 -0.08 -17.64 41.11
N LEU A 188 -0.30 -17.01 39.95
CA LEU A 188 -1.55 -16.30 39.64
C LEU A 188 -2.76 -17.24 39.67
N GLN A 189 -2.63 -18.44 39.12
CA GLN A 189 -3.69 -19.45 39.13
C GLN A 189 -4.01 -19.90 40.55
N ASN A 190 -3.01 -20.14 41.39
CA ASN A 190 -3.20 -20.49 42.80
C ASN A 190 -3.92 -19.39 43.59
N LEU A 191 -3.65 -18.11 43.31
CA LEU A 191 -4.36 -16.98 43.93
C LEU A 191 -5.82 -16.89 43.45
N PHE A 192 -6.04 -17.17 42.17
CA PHE A 192 -7.38 -17.23 41.58
C PHE A 192 -8.24 -18.33 42.21
N ASP A 193 -7.71 -19.55 42.33
CA ASP A 193 -8.44 -20.69 42.91
C ASP A 193 -8.83 -20.47 44.38
N LYS A 194 -8.02 -19.69 45.11
CA LYS A 194 -8.28 -19.30 46.51
C LYS A 194 -9.14 -18.03 46.64
N ASN A 195 -9.59 -17.45 45.53
CA ASN A 195 -10.35 -16.21 45.47
C ASN A 195 -9.67 -15.04 46.22
N ALA A 196 -8.33 -14.98 46.16
CA ALA A 196 -7.48 -14.02 46.90
C ALA A 196 -6.74 -13.05 45.96
N LEU A 197 -7.23 -12.91 44.73
CA LEU A 197 -6.54 -12.18 43.66
C LEU A 197 -6.76 -10.67 43.80
N ASN A 198 -5.66 -9.91 43.93
CA ASN A 198 -5.70 -8.44 44.00
C ASN A 198 -5.28 -7.84 42.65
N LEU A 199 -6.27 -7.36 41.89
CA LEU A 199 -6.04 -6.81 40.55
C LEU A 199 -5.12 -5.59 40.55
N ASN A 200 -5.26 -4.69 41.52
CA ASN A 200 -4.47 -3.45 41.54
C ASN A 200 -2.98 -3.74 41.81
N GLU A 201 -2.68 -4.72 42.66
CA GLU A 201 -1.29 -5.16 42.91
C GLU A 201 -0.66 -5.80 41.67
N ILE A 202 -1.42 -6.66 40.97
CA ILE A 202 -0.94 -7.32 39.75
C ILE A 202 -0.71 -6.29 38.64
N LEU A 203 -1.69 -5.43 38.36
CA LEU A 203 -1.56 -4.38 37.34
C LEU A 203 -0.44 -3.39 37.67
N GLY A 204 -0.27 -3.03 38.94
CA GLY A 204 0.85 -2.21 39.40
C GLY A 204 2.20 -2.89 39.16
N THR A 205 2.28 -4.20 39.39
CA THR A 205 3.48 -5.01 39.09
C THR A 205 3.75 -5.02 37.59
N ILE A 206 2.75 -5.26 36.75
CA ILE A 206 2.89 -5.21 35.28
C ILE A 206 3.39 -3.84 34.84
N LEU A 207 2.76 -2.77 35.31
CA LEU A 207 3.11 -1.40 34.94
C LEU A 207 4.54 -1.05 35.35
N SER A 208 5.00 -1.51 36.52
CA SER A 208 6.39 -1.31 36.96
C SER A 208 7.41 -2.02 36.06
N VAL A 209 7.05 -3.18 35.51
CA VAL A 209 7.90 -3.89 34.56
C VAL A 209 7.90 -3.17 33.22
N LEU A 210 6.74 -2.72 32.73
CA LEU A 210 6.63 -1.97 31.48
C LEU A 210 7.36 -0.63 31.52
N GLU A 211 7.30 0.09 32.64
CA GLU A 211 8.05 1.34 32.86
C GLU A 211 9.55 1.17 32.62
N ARG A 212 10.12 0.04 33.04
CA ARG A 212 11.55 -0.25 32.85
C ARG A 212 11.90 -0.62 31.40
N LEU A 213 10.90 -0.94 30.57
CA LEU A 213 11.08 -1.47 29.22
C LEU A 213 10.67 -0.47 28.14
N CYS A 214 9.75 0.44 28.43
CA CYS A 214 9.28 1.43 27.45
C CYS A 214 10.31 2.53 27.18
N ALA A 215 10.18 3.19 26.04
CA ALA A 215 11.02 4.33 25.68
C ALA A 215 10.68 5.57 26.54
N PRO A 216 11.64 6.48 26.80
CA PRO A 216 11.42 7.67 27.64
C PRO A 216 10.28 8.59 27.18
N ILE A 217 9.94 8.55 25.89
CA ILE A 217 8.79 9.30 25.35
C ILE A 217 7.44 8.87 25.96
N ARG A 218 7.40 7.70 26.63
CA ARG A 218 6.20 7.14 27.26
C ARG A 218 6.11 7.44 28.76
N ASP A 219 7.11 8.08 29.36
CA ASP A 219 7.15 8.36 30.80
C ASP A 219 5.91 9.12 31.29
N GLU A 220 5.42 10.10 30.52
CA GLU A 220 4.20 10.84 30.86
C GLU A 220 2.97 9.93 30.93
N LEU A 221 2.84 8.98 30.01
CA LEU A 221 1.74 8.02 29.99
C LEU A 221 1.85 7.06 31.17
N VAL A 222 3.04 6.54 31.47
CA VAL A 222 3.29 5.68 32.64
C VAL A 222 2.93 6.38 33.94
N ILE A 223 3.30 7.65 34.10
CA ILE A 223 2.94 8.45 35.28
C ILE A 223 1.41 8.57 35.39
N LYS A 224 0.70 8.86 34.30
CA LYS A 224 -0.76 8.91 34.29
C LYS A 224 -1.37 7.59 34.74
N LEU A 225 -0.88 6.46 34.22
CA LEU A 225 -1.37 5.13 34.59
C LEU A 225 -1.12 4.81 36.07
N LYS A 226 0.01 5.22 36.63
CA LYS A 226 0.29 5.04 38.07
C LYS A 226 -0.67 5.81 38.98
N THR A 227 -1.24 6.92 38.48
CA THR A 227 -2.22 7.72 39.23
C THR A 227 -3.68 7.28 39.02
N THR A 228 -3.92 6.33 38.12
CA THR A 228 -5.28 5.86 37.80
C THR A 228 -5.81 4.94 38.90
N GLU A 229 -6.91 5.33 39.55
CA GLU A 229 -7.57 4.53 40.60
C GLU A 229 -8.55 3.49 40.03
N ASP A 230 -9.17 3.76 38.88
CA ASP A 230 -10.12 2.83 38.26
C ASP A 230 -9.38 1.67 37.58
N THR A 231 -9.59 0.46 38.10
CA THR A 231 -8.92 -0.76 37.62
C THR A 231 -9.18 -1.03 36.13
N ILE A 232 -10.37 -0.71 35.62
CA ILE A 232 -10.72 -0.94 34.20
C ILE A 232 -9.97 0.04 33.30
N GLU A 233 -9.94 1.34 33.64
CA GLU A 233 -9.13 2.31 32.90
C GLU A 233 -7.63 2.00 32.99
N LEU A 234 -7.15 1.45 34.11
CA LEU A 234 -5.78 0.98 34.24
C LEU A 234 -5.48 -0.20 33.29
N PHE A 235 -6.38 -1.19 33.20
CA PHE A 235 -6.27 -2.27 32.22
C PHE A 235 -6.17 -1.73 30.79
N LYS A 236 -7.13 -0.89 30.38
CA LYS A 236 -7.16 -0.28 29.04
C LYS A 236 -5.85 0.44 28.72
N GLY A 237 -5.40 1.28 29.64
CA GLY A 237 -4.19 2.06 29.46
C GLY A 237 -2.91 1.23 29.40
N ILE A 238 -2.84 0.13 30.14
CA ILE A 238 -1.71 -0.81 30.04
C ILE A 238 -1.71 -1.52 28.68
N PHE A 239 -2.86 -1.99 28.18
CA PHE A 239 -2.95 -2.57 26.84
C PHE A 239 -2.53 -1.56 25.76
N GLU A 240 -2.98 -0.31 25.87
CA GLU A 240 -2.58 0.76 24.97
C GLU A 240 -1.07 1.03 25.04
N LEU A 241 -0.48 1.08 26.24
CA LEU A 241 0.96 1.24 26.41
C LEU A 241 1.75 0.13 25.72
N VAL A 242 1.34 -1.14 25.86
CA VAL A 242 2.01 -2.27 25.20
C VAL A 242 1.91 -2.15 23.67
N GLU A 243 0.76 -1.76 23.13
CA GLU A 243 0.62 -1.52 21.69
C GLU A 243 1.49 -0.36 21.19
N LEU A 244 1.60 0.73 21.97
CA LEU A 244 2.51 1.83 21.66
C LEU A 244 3.99 1.39 21.70
N MET A 245 4.38 0.56 22.68
CA MET A 245 5.72 -0.02 22.76
C MET A 245 6.05 -0.90 21.54
N LYS A 246 5.09 -1.69 21.06
CA LYS A 246 5.24 -2.47 19.81
C LYS A 246 5.52 -1.56 18.62
N MET A 247 4.80 -0.44 18.50
CA MET A 247 5.00 0.54 17.43
C MET A 247 6.36 1.23 17.55
N ASP A 248 6.78 1.59 18.76
CA ASP A 248 8.09 2.20 19.03
C ASP A 248 9.23 1.26 18.60
N MET A 249 9.14 -0.03 18.96
CA MET A 249 10.12 -1.04 18.57
C MET A 249 10.14 -1.28 17.06
N ALA A 250 8.98 -1.34 16.42
CA ALA A 250 8.88 -1.51 14.96
C ALA A 250 9.48 -0.31 14.21
N ASN A 251 9.20 0.91 14.67
CA ASN A 251 9.78 2.13 14.13
C ASN A 251 11.30 2.19 14.35
N PHE A 252 11.78 1.76 15.52
CA PHE A 252 13.20 1.65 15.81
C PHE A 252 13.86 0.63 14.87
N ALA A 253 13.33 -0.58 14.74
CA ALA A 253 13.83 -1.60 13.84
C ALA A 253 13.83 -1.15 12.37
N LEU A 254 12.78 -0.44 11.95
CA LEU A 254 12.70 0.18 10.62
C LEU A 254 13.83 1.20 10.43
N SER A 255 14.07 2.07 11.41
CA SER A 255 15.16 3.07 11.35
C SER A 255 16.54 2.41 11.24
N GLN A 256 16.79 1.35 12.01
CA GLN A 256 18.05 0.61 12.01
C GLN A 256 18.33 -0.10 10.67
N ASN A 257 17.29 -0.62 10.01
CA ASN A 257 17.42 -1.37 8.77
C ASN A 257 17.17 -0.53 7.50
N ARG A 258 16.83 0.76 7.64
CA ARG A 258 16.39 1.61 6.52
C ARG A 258 17.39 1.67 5.38
N GLN A 259 18.67 1.79 5.69
CA GLN A 259 19.71 1.88 4.66
C GLN A 259 19.73 0.61 3.79
N LEU A 260 19.62 -0.57 4.41
CA LEU A 260 19.57 -1.84 3.69
C LEU A 260 18.30 -1.93 2.83
N ILE A 261 17.14 -1.60 3.41
CA ILE A 261 15.85 -1.60 2.68
C ILE A 261 15.92 -0.66 1.47
N THR A 262 16.45 0.54 1.66
CA THR A 262 16.57 1.54 0.58
C THR A 262 17.50 1.03 -0.52
N SER A 263 18.65 0.44 -0.16
CA SER A 263 19.61 -0.09 -1.14
C SER A 263 19.07 -1.27 -1.96
N GLN A 264 18.13 -2.05 -1.41
CA GLN A 264 17.54 -3.22 -2.06
C GLN A 264 16.12 -2.97 -2.60
N SER A 265 15.56 -1.79 -2.36
CA SER A 265 14.16 -1.44 -2.66
C SER A 265 13.75 -1.77 -4.10
N ALA A 266 14.51 -1.29 -5.07
CA ALA A 266 14.25 -1.53 -6.50
C ALA A 266 14.21 -3.02 -6.85
N LYS A 267 15.06 -3.85 -6.21
CA LYS A 267 15.07 -5.30 -6.43
C LYS A 267 13.81 -5.95 -5.86
N ILE A 268 13.45 -5.59 -4.62
CA ILE A 268 12.26 -6.14 -3.96
C ILE A 268 10.98 -5.72 -4.71
N GLU A 269 10.87 -4.44 -5.07
CA GLU A 269 9.74 -3.93 -5.87
C GLU A 269 9.61 -4.68 -7.19
N PHE A 270 10.73 -4.92 -7.88
CA PHE A 270 10.75 -5.67 -9.12
C PHE A 270 10.35 -7.14 -8.92
N GLU A 271 10.83 -7.80 -7.86
CA GLU A 271 10.46 -9.19 -7.55
C GLU A 271 8.96 -9.33 -7.23
N GLU A 272 8.38 -8.41 -6.45
CA GLU A 272 6.94 -8.40 -6.18
C GLU A 272 6.12 -8.08 -7.44
N PHE A 273 6.58 -7.13 -8.27
CA PHE A 273 5.98 -6.88 -9.58
C PHE A 273 5.99 -8.12 -10.46
N MET A 274 7.10 -8.85 -10.51
CA MET A 274 7.22 -10.07 -11.30
C MET A 274 6.26 -11.16 -10.84
N LYS A 275 5.98 -11.29 -9.54
CA LYS A 275 4.94 -12.22 -9.04
C LYS A 275 3.57 -11.85 -9.58
N ILE A 276 3.19 -10.57 -9.51
CA ILE A 276 1.93 -10.06 -10.06
C ILE A 276 1.88 -10.32 -11.57
N TYR A 277 2.96 -10.01 -12.27
CA TYR A 277 3.10 -10.22 -13.71
C TYR A 277 3.00 -11.70 -14.08
N GLU A 278 3.55 -12.63 -13.31
CA GLU A 278 3.45 -14.07 -13.57
C GLU A 278 2.07 -14.64 -13.27
N MET A 279 1.34 -14.05 -12.31
CA MET A 279 -0.05 -14.38 -12.03
C MET A 279 -0.97 -13.91 -13.16
N ASP A 280 -0.71 -12.71 -13.71
CA ASP A 280 -1.46 -12.14 -14.84
C ASP A 280 -0.97 -12.63 -16.21
N LYS A 281 0.27 -13.14 -16.30
CA LYS A 281 0.88 -13.69 -17.52
C LYS A 281 -0.16 -14.58 -18.16
N CYS A 282 -0.57 -14.21 -19.36
CA CYS A 282 -1.77 -14.65 -20.07
C CYS A 282 -1.95 -16.18 -20.06
N LYS A 283 -2.36 -16.76 -18.91
CA LYS A 283 -2.41 -18.21 -18.66
C LYS A 283 -3.52 -18.87 -19.46
N ASN A 284 -4.33 -18.08 -20.17
CA ASN A 284 -5.51 -18.53 -20.88
C ASN A 284 -5.60 -17.92 -22.29
N CYS A 285 -4.50 -17.43 -22.88
CA CYS A 285 -4.54 -16.92 -24.26
C CYS A 285 -5.11 -17.97 -25.23
N SER A 286 -4.65 -19.21 -25.08
CA SER A 286 -5.14 -20.37 -25.84
C SER A 286 -6.64 -20.61 -25.64
N GLU A 287 -7.10 -20.65 -24.38
CA GLU A 287 -8.52 -20.86 -24.06
C GLU A 287 -9.42 -19.70 -24.53
N ARG A 288 -8.94 -18.45 -24.44
CA ARG A 288 -9.66 -17.29 -24.96
C ARG A 288 -9.76 -17.33 -26.47
N LEU A 289 -8.68 -17.67 -27.17
CA LEU A 289 -8.68 -17.83 -28.62
C LEU A 289 -9.56 -19.01 -29.06
N GLU A 290 -9.62 -20.08 -28.29
CA GLU A 290 -10.53 -21.21 -28.49
C GLU A 290 -12.00 -20.75 -28.42
N ASN A 291 -12.36 -19.98 -27.38
CA ASN A 291 -13.72 -19.43 -27.24
C ASN A 291 -14.07 -18.44 -28.35
N ILE A 292 -13.13 -17.55 -28.72
CA ILE A 292 -13.30 -16.61 -29.83
C ILE A 292 -13.49 -17.38 -31.13
N ALA A 293 -12.67 -18.39 -31.40
CA ALA A 293 -12.78 -19.21 -32.59
C ALA A 293 -14.14 -19.90 -32.69
N ILE A 294 -14.64 -20.47 -31.60
CA ILE A 294 -15.98 -21.07 -31.55
C ILE A 294 -17.06 -20.03 -31.89
N GLN A 295 -16.98 -18.82 -31.33
CA GLN A 295 -17.96 -17.76 -31.59
C GLN A 295 -17.88 -17.25 -33.03
N CYS A 296 -16.68 -17.01 -33.57
CA CYS A 296 -16.48 -16.63 -34.96
C CYS A 296 -17.06 -17.69 -35.92
N CYS A 297 -16.76 -18.97 -35.68
CA CYS A 297 -17.29 -20.05 -36.50
C CYS A 297 -18.81 -20.13 -36.46
N LYS A 298 -19.44 -19.98 -35.28
CA LYS A 298 -20.90 -19.94 -35.13
C LYS A 298 -21.52 -18.75 -35.85
N HIS A 299 -20.90 -17.57 -35.76
CA HIS A 299 -21.38 -16.38 -36.44
C HIS A 299 -21.29 -16.53 -37.97
N CYS A 300 -20.16 -17.04 -38.47
CA CYS A 300 -19.99 -17.34 -39.88
C CYS A 300 -20.98 -18.39 -40.39
N GLU A 301 -21.26 -19.43 -39.61
CA GLU A 301 -22.26 -20.44 -39.96
C GLU A 301 -23.67 -19.83 -40.07
N LYS A 302 -24.03 -18.93 -39.17
CA LYS A 302 -25.32 -18.23 -39.23
C LYS A 302 -25.45 -17.32 -40.46
N GLU A 303 -24.40 -16.56 -40.80
CA GLU A 303 -24.47 -15.53 -41.84
C GLU A 303 -24.15 -16.08 -43.25
N PHE A 304 -23.39 -17.16 -43.37
CA PHE A 304 -22.79 -17.62 -44.64
C PHE A 304 -23.16 -19.06 -45.05
N SER A 305 -24.00 -19.75 -44.29
CA SER A 305 -24.46 -21.12 -44.61
C SER A 305 -25.26 -21.19 -45.92
N GLU A 306 -26.18 -20.25 -46.15
CA GLU A 306 -27.08 -20.30 -47.30
C GLU A 306 -26.47 -19.70 -48.58
N ASN A 307 -25.57 -18.71 -48.48
CA ASN A 307 -25.11 -17.92 -49.64
C ASN A 307 -23.64 -18.13 -50.08
N PHE A 308 -22.77 -18.67 -49.22
CA PHE A 308 -21.31 -18.71 -49.50
C PHE A 308 -20.67 -20.09 -49.32
N GLY A 309 -21.46 -21.14 -49.05
CA GLY A 309 -20.95 -22.51 -48.90
C GLY A 309 -20.07 -22.67 -47.65
N TRP A 310 -20.44 -22.02 -46.54
CA TRP A 310 -19.80 -22.29 -45.26
C TRP A 310 -20.00 -23.77 -44.86
N ASN A 311 -18.92 -24.45 -44.46
CA ASN A 311 -18.95 -25.87 -44.14
C ASN A 311 -18.02 -26.19 -42.95
N GLU A 312 -18.07 -27.44 -42.46
CA GLU A 312 -17.29 -27.88 -41.30
C GLU A 312 -15.78 -27.75 -41.53
N GLU A 313 -15.30 -27.96 -42.75
CA GLU A 313 -13.89 -27.83 -43.12
C GLU A 313 -13.39 -26.37 -43.02
N ARG A 314 -14.17 -25.41 -43.53
CA ARG A 314 -13.87 -23.98 -43.41
C ARG A 314 -13.93 -23.51 -41.96
N SER A 315 -14.87 -24.03 -41.17
CA SER A 315 -14.95 -23.77 -39.73
C SER A 315 -13.70 -24.28 -38.99
N LYS A 316 -13.24 -25.50 -39.30
CA LYS A 316 -11.98 -26.05 -38.76
C LYS A 316 -10.77 -25.22 -39.17
N MET A 317 -10.69 -24.80 -40.44
CA MET A 317 -9.59 -23.98 -40.95
C MET A 317 -9.52 -22.61 -40.27
N LEU A 318 -10.66 -21.90 -40.14
CA LEU A 318 -10.71 -20.61 -39.45
C LEU A 318 -10.31 -20.76 -37.98
N LYS A 319 -10.83 -21.78 -37.30
CA LYS A 319 -10.48 -22.05 -35.90
C LYS A 319 -8.98 -22.29 -35.74
N GLN A 320 -8.36 -23.10 -36.59
CA GLN A 320 -6.91 -23.33 -36.56
C GLN A 320 -6.11 -22.04 -36.80
N GLN A 321 -6.54 -21.20 -37.73
CA GLN A 321 -5.88 -19.90 -37.96
C GLN A 321 -5.95 -18.98 -36.73
N ILE A 322 -7.11 -18.90 -36.08
CA ILE A 322 -7.29 -18.08 -34.86
C ILE A 322 -6.42 -18.61 -33.71
N LEU A 323 -6.40 -19.94 -33.50
CA LEU A 323 -5.57 -20.55 -32.46
C LEU A 323 -4.07 -20.36 -32.70
N ASN A 324 -3.65 -20.26 -33.96
CA ASN A 324 -2.25 -20.06 -34.31
C ASN A 324 -1.71 -18.67 -33.86
N PHE A 325 -2.58 -17.71 -33.52
CA PHE A 325 -2.14 -16.44 -32.93
C PHE A 325 -1.50 -16.58 -31.54
N VAL A 326 -1.65 -17.72 -30.86
CA VAL A 326 -0.88 -18.05 -29.64
C VAL A 326 0.62 -18.09 -29.92
N ASN A 327 1.02 -18.46 -31.14
CA ASN A 327 2.42 -18.46 -31.56
C ASN A 327 2.93 -17.02 -31.72
N SER A 328 3.98 -16.65 -30.97
CA SER A 328 4.62 -15.34 -31.09
C SER A 328 5.31 -15.14 -32.44
N GLU A 329 5.60 -16.24 -33.14
CA GLU A 329 6.28 -16.20 -34.43
C GLU A 329 5.34 -16.00 -35.63
N GLU A 330 4.03 -15.95 -35.40
CA GLU A 330 3.04 -15.75 -36.45
C GLU A 330 3.21 -14.35 -37.10
N PRO A 331 3.26 -14.25 -38.45
CA PRO A 331 3.57 -13.01 -39.14
C PRO A 331 2.66 -11.83 -38.80
N VAL A 332 1.33 -12.04 -38.72
CA VAL A 332 0.38 -10.97 -38.39
C VAL A 332 0.61 -10.45 -36.98
N ARG A 333 0.84 -11.35 -36.00
CA ARG A 333 1.18 -11.00 -34.63
C ARG A 333 2.50 -10.25 -34.53
N LYS A 334 3.55 -10.68 -35.24
CA LYS A 334 4.84 -9.95 -35.28
C LYS A 334 4.66 -8.55 -35.82
N ILE A 335 3.93 -8.39 -36.92
CA ILE A 335 3.67 -7.08 -37.53
C ILE A 335 2.88 -6.20 -36.58
N ALA A 336 1.82 -6.72 -35.95
CA ALA A 336 1.01 -5.98 -34.99
C ALA A 336 1.85 -5.54 -33.77
N MET A 337 2.61 -6.46 -33.17
CA MET A 337 3.47 -6.16 -32.02
C MET A 337 4.54 -5.13 -32.36
N THR A 338 5.18 -5.26 -33.52
CA THR A 338 6.19 -4.30 -34.00
C THR A 338 5.58 -2.90 -34.14
N ARG A 339 4.41 -2.79 -34.80
CA ARG A 339 3.71 -1.51 -34.96
C ARG A 339 3.30 -0.88 -33.62
N ILE A 340 2.83 -1.67 -32.66
CA ILE A 340 2.51 -1.20 -31.30
C ILE A 340 3.76 -0.68 -30.60
N CYS A 341 4.85 -1.47 -30.60
CA CYS A 341 6.10 -1.07 -29.97
C CYS A 341 6.70 0.19 -30.59
N ASP A 342 6.68 0.31 -31.91
CA ASP A 342 7.20 1.48 -32.62
C ASP A 342 6.38 2.73 -32.33
N PHE A 343 5.04 2.60 -32.30
CA PHE A 343 4.16 3.68 -31.89
C PHE A 343 4.47 4.14 -30.47
N VAL A 344 4.53 3.22 -29.50
CA VAL A 344 4.84 3.55 -28.09
C VAL A 344 6.21 4.21 -27.97
N ARG A 345 7.24 3.71 -28.66
CA ARG A 345 8.58 4.33 -28.68
C ARG A 345 8.54 5.74 -29.26
N GLN A 346 7.74 5.95 -30.31
CA GLN A 346 7.58 7.27 -30.91
C GLN A 346 6.92 8.24 -29.91
N VAL A 347 5.90 7.80 -29.18
CA VAL A 347 5.26 8.60 -28.13
C VAL A 347 6.25 8.98 -27.04
N LEU A 348 7.09 8.04 -26.60
CA LEU A 348 8.08 8.30 -25.56
C LEU A 348 9.20 9.26 -26.00
N LYS A 349 9.50 9.32 -27.30
CA LYS A 349 10.56 10.18 -27.85
C LYS A 349 10.09 11.58 -28.21
N GLN A 350 8.80 11.77 -28.51
CA GLN A 350 8.26 13.04 -28.97
C GLN A 350 7.68 13.87 -27.83
N SER A 351 7.92 15.18 -27.87
CA SER A 351 7.34 16.15 -26.93
C SER A 351 6.50 17.17 -27.72
N GLY A 352 5.21 16.91 -27.87
CA GLY A 352 4.24 17.94 -28.29
C GLY A 352 3.62 17.84 -29.69
N ASP A 353 3.98 16.86 -30.54
CA ASP A 353 3.36 16.69 -31.85
C ASP A 353 2.12 15.76 -31.84
N PRO A 354 1.11 15.98 -32.72
CA PRO A 354 -0.03 15.07 -32.86
C PRO A 354 0.41 13.68 -33.34
N LEU A 355 0.15 12.68 -32.52
CA LEU A 355 0.52 11.29 -32.79
C LEU A 355 -0.35 10.70 -33.90
N LYS A 356 0.29 10.18 -34.94
CA LYS A 356 -0.37 9.42 -36.00
C LYS A 356 -0.45 7.95 -35.62
N ILE A 357 -1.65 7.38 -35.72
CA ILE A 357 -1.85 5.97 -35.46
C ILE A 357 -1.29 5.14 -36.62
N PRO A 358 -0.59 4.02 -36.35
CA PRO A 358 -0.09 3.16 -37.40
C PRO A 358 -1.22 2.70 -38.33
N SER A 359 -0.95 2.73 -39.63
CA SER A 359 -1.88 2.22 -40.65
C SER A 359 -2.27 0.77 -40.36
N GLY A 360 -3.57 0.47 -40.35
CA GLY A 360 -4.11 -0.86 -40.04
C GLY A 360 -4.38 -1.13 -38.56
N MET A 361 -4.21 -0.13 -37.69
CA MET A 361 -4.53 -0.20 -36.24
C MET A 361 -5.68 0.75 -35.83
N SER A 362 -6.42 1.31 -36.79
CA SER A 362 -7.51 2.25 -36.52
C SER A 362 -8.62 1.65 -35.66
N THR A 363 -8.88 0.35 -35.80
CA THR A 363 -9.87 -0.39 -34.99
C THR A 363 -9.49 -0.48 -33.51
N PHE A 364 -8.21 -0.31 -33.17
CA PHE A 364 -7.69 -0.38 -31.80
C PHE A 364 -7.18 0.97 -31.30
N GLN A 365 -7.59 2.06 -31.97
CA GLN A 365 -7.10 3.40 -31.70
C GLN A 365 -7.30 3.81 -30.23
N THR A 366 -8.48 3.56 -29.69
CA THR A 366 -8.86 3.98 -28.34
C THR A 366 -8.08 3.21 -27.28
N GLU A 367 -7.96 1.89 -27.47
CA GLU A 367 -7.23 0.98 -26.57
C GLU A 367 -5.73 1.27 -26.62
N LEU A 368 -5.17 1.44 -27.82
CA LEU A 368 -3.76 1.75 -28.01
C LEU A 368 -3.40 3.11 -27.41
N ALA A 369 -4.23 4.13 -27.61
CA ALA A 369 -4.04 5.45 -26.99
C ALA A 369 -4.11 5.38 -25.46
N SER A 370 -5.11 4.69 -24.91
CA SER A 370 -5.28 4.50 -23.46
C SER A 370 -4.11 3.74 -22.83
N PHE A 371 -3.67 2.64 -23.45
CA PHE A 371 -2.48 1.90 -23.03
C PHE A 371 -1.23 2.78 -23.06
N THR A 372 -0.99 3.46 -24.18
CA THR A 372 0.22 4.26 -24.39
C THR A 372 0.29 5.44 -23.44
N SER A 373 -0.84 6.10 -23.15
CA SER A 373 -0.93 7.18 -22.16
C SER A 373 -0.56 6.71 -20.75
N ARG A 374 -1.12 5.58 -20.30
CA ARG A 374 -0.79 4.99 -19.00
C ARG A 374 0.69 4.58 -18.91
N TYR A 375 1.21 3.96 -19.97
CA TYR A 375 2.61 3.57 -20.04
C TYR A 375 3.54 4.80 -20.01
N TYR A 376 3.21 5.85 -20.77
CA TYR A 376 3.93 7.12 -20.76
C TYR A 376 4.00 7.73 -19.35
N ALA A 377 2.88 7.76 -18.63
CA ALA A 377 2.84 8.27 -17.26
C ALA A 377 3.78 7.50 -16.32
N ILE A 378 3.82 6.16 -16.44
CA ILE A 378 4.73 5.30 -15.66
C ILE A 378 6.19 5.61 -16.01
N VAL A 379 6.54 5.69 -17.30
CA VAL A 379 7.90 5.98 -17.73
C VAL A 379 8.34 7.37 -17.27
N MET A 380 7.47 8.38 -17.37
CA MET A 380 7.78 9.73 -16.91
C MET A 380 7.93 9.81 -15.39
N HIS A 381 7.09 9.10 -14.62
CA HIS A 381 7.25 9.01 -13.17
C HIS A 381 8.58 8.34 -12.82
N ASN A 382 8.89 7.19 -13.44
CA ASN A 382 10.15 6.49 -13.23
C ASN A 382 11.36 7.35 -13.61
N TRP A 383 11.31 8.09 -14.71
CA TRP A 383 12.36 9.04 -15.10
C TRP A 383 12.50 10.19 -14.09
N ASN A 384 11.41 10.78 -13.62
CA ASN A 384 11.45 11.88 -12.66
C ASN A 384 11.99 11.43 -11.30
N THR A 385 11.69 10.19 -10.89
CA THR A 385 12.14 9.63 -9.61
C THR A 385 13.57 9.11 -9.69
N PHE A 386 13.92 8.37 -10.74
CA PHE A 386 15.18 7.61 -10.83
C PHE A 386 16.15 8.12 -11.90
N GLY A 387 15.78 9.12 -12.70
CA GLY A 387 16.56 9.59 -13.85
C GLY A 387 17.99 10.02 -13.50
N ARG A 388 18.20 10.61 -12.31
CA ARG A 388 19.55 10.96 -11.82
C ARG A 388 20.43 9.72 -11.61
N PHE A 389 19.87 8.64 -11.09
CA PHE A 389 20.60 7.38 -10.90
C PHE A 389 20.93 6.74 -12.26
N TYR A 390 19.99 6.78 -13.22
CA TYR A 390 20.26 6.31 -14.57
C TYR A 390 21.37 7.10 -15.24
N ALA A 391 21.39 8.43 -15.07
CA ALA A 391 22.45 9.28 -15.60
C ALA A 391 23.83 8.93 -15.00
N GLN A 392 23.92 8.74 -13.68
CA GLN A 392 25.16 8.32 -13.02
C GLN A 392 25.70 6.99 -13.56
N ILE A 393 24.83 5.99 -13.71
CA ILE A 393 25.22 4.68 -14.27
C ILE A 393 25.72 4.83 -15.71
N LEU A 394 25.04 5.65 -16.52
CA LEU A 394 25.44 5.90 -17.91
C LEU A 394 26.78 6.64 -17.98
N ASP A 395 27.02 7.63 -17.13
CA ASP A 395 28.28 8.36 -17.05
C ASP A 395 29.44 7.43 -16.64
N GLU A 396 29.22 6.55 -15.66
CA GLU A 396 30.22 5.54 -15.26
C GLU A 396 30.58 4.60 -16.41
N GLU A 397 29.60 4.06 -17.11
CA GLU A 397 29.85 3.17 -18.25
C GLU A 397 30.49 3.90 -19.44
N PHE A 398 30.11 5.16 -19.69
CA PHE A 398 30.71 5.97 -20.73
C PHE A 398 32.19 6.27 -20.44
N ASN A 399 32.51 6.59 -19.19
CA ASN A 399 33.89 6.82 -18.76
C ASN A 399 34.75 5.55 -18.89
N LYS A 400 34.22 4.36 -18.51
CA LYS A 400 34.91 3.07 -18.73
C LYS A 400 35.22 2.78 -20.18
N LEU A 401 34.38 3.23 -21.12
CA LEU A 401 34.60 3.06 -22.55
C LEU A 401 35.65 4.03 -23.11
N LEU A 402 35.75 5.23 -22.54
CA LEU A 402 36.77 6.21 -22.90
C LEU A 402 38.16 5.81 -22.40
N GLU A 403 38.28 5.24 -21.21
CA GLU A 403 39.56 4.74 -20.66
C GLU A 403 40.12 3.52 -21.40
N LYS A 404 39.31 2.85 -22.24
CA LYS A 404 39.72 1.70 -23.07
C LYS A 404 40.17 2.08 -24.49
N LYS A 405 40.11 3.36 -24.86
CA LYS A 405 40.69 3.91 -26.10
C LYS A 405 42.00 4.62 -25.81
#